data_AF-A0A8S8YWV6-F1
#
_entry.id   AF-A0A8S8YWV6-F1
#
_cell.length_a   1.000
_cell.length_b   1.000
_cell.length_c   1.000
_cell.angle_alpha   90.00
_cell.angle_beta   90.00
_cell.angle_gamma   90.00
#
_symmetry.space_group_name_H-M   'P 1'
#
loop_
_entity.id
_entity.type
_entity.pdbx_description
1 polymer ?
#
loop_
_entity_poly.entity_id
_entity_poly.type
_entity_poly.pdbx_seq_one_letter_code
_entity_poly.pdbx_strand_id
1 'polypeptide(L)' 'MAEGTVLVTGGAKRIGRAICLRLSKEGYSIAVHYRDSRQEAEEVVSAIDASGGKPFRLMLT' A
#
# COMPACT_ATOMS: atom_id res chain seq x y z
N MET A 1 16.81 -4.33 5.61
CA MET A 1 15.88 -4.02 6.73
C MET A 1 14.86 -3.03 6.20
N ALA A 2 13.58 -3.10 6.60
CA ALA A 2 12.62 -2.08 6.16
C ALA A 2 12.91 -0.77 6.91
N GLU A 3 12.91 0.36 6.22
CA GLU A 3 13.25 1.67 6.81
C GLU A 3 12.21 2.11 7.87
N GLY A 4 10.96 1.67 7.70
CA GLY A 4 9.87 1.86 8.64
C GLY A 4 8.55 1.28 8.13
N THR A 5 7.46 1.50 8.86
CA THR A 5 6.10 1.17 8.42
C THR A 5 5.30 2.45 8.20
N VAL A 6 4.62 2.56 7.05
CA VAL A 6 3.80 3.72 6.66
C VAL A 6 2.36 3.30 6.49
N LEU A 7 1.43 4.01 7.14
CA LEU A 7 -0.01 3.90 6.92
C LEU A 7 -0.47 4.94 5.91
N VAL A 8 -1.09 4.50 4.81
CA VAL A 8 -1.65 5.38 3.79
C VAL A 8 -3.17 5.26 3.77
N THR A 9 -3.85 6.30 4.25
CA THR A 9 -5.32 6.42 4.18
C THR A 9 -5.78 6.74 2.76
N GLY A 10 -6.75 6.00 2.23
CA GLY A 10 -7.19 6.14 0.84
C GLY A 10 -6.15 5.62 -0.15
N GLY A 11 -5.29 4.69 0.27
CA GLY A 11 -4.16 4.18 -0.50
C GLY A 11 -4.52 3.32 -1.72
N ALA A 12 -5.80 2.97 -1.90
CA ALA A 12 -6.25 2.10 -2.98
C ALA A 12 -6.23 2.76 -4.37
N LYS A 13 -6.38 4.09 -4.46
CA LYS A 13 -6.64 4.79 -5.72
C LYS A 13 -5.87 6.10 -5.86
N ARG A 14 -5.80 6.61 -7.10
CA ARG A 14 -5.30 7.96 -7.45
C ARG A 14 -3.93 8.23 -6.79
N ILE A 15 -3.82 9.33 -6.06
CA ILE A 15 -2.59 9.77 -5.39
C ILE A 15 -2.18 8.79 -4.28
N GLY A 16 -3.14 8.24 -3.52
CA GLY A 16 -2.85 7.28 -2.47
C GLY A 16 -2.10 6.05 -2.99
N ARG A 17 -2.54 5.51 -4.13
CA ARG A 17 -1.85 4.41 -4.83
C ARG A 17 -0.43 4.80 -5.23
N ALA A 18 -0.25 5.99 -5.81
CA ALA A 18 1.06 6.46 -6.23
C ALA A 18 2.03 6.59 -5.05
N ILE A 19 1.56 7.08 -3.89
CA ILE A 19 2.33 7.18 -2.66
C ILE A 19 2.76 5.79 -2.18
N CYS A 20 1.82 4.83 -2.10
CA CYS A 20 2.11 3.46 -1.68
C CYS A 20 3.23 2.82 -2.51
N LEU A 21 3.13 2.92 -3.85
CA LEU A 21 4.10 2.33 -4.78
C LEU A 21 5.47 3.04 -4.75
N ARG A 22 5.49 4.33 -4.44
CA ARG A 22 6.74 5.10 -4.35
C ARG A 22 7.49 4.73 -3.07
N LEU A 23 6.83 4.78 -1.93
CA LEU A 23 7.44 4.50 -0.63
C LEU A 23 7.86 3.04 -0.51
N SER A 24 7.15 2.10 -1.13
CA SER A 24 7.58 0.70 -1.15
C SER A 24 8.92 0.51 -1.85
N LYS A 25 9.18 1.25 -2.94
CA LYS A 25 10.46 1.22 -3.66
C LYS A 25 11.60 1.84 -2.86
N GLU A 26 11.28 2.73 -1.93
CA GLU A 26 12.24 3.33 -1.00
C GLU A 26 12.53 2.40 0.20
N GLY A 27 11.90 1.21 0.27
CA GLY A 27 12.19 0.20 1.29
C GLY A 27 11.27 0.24 2.52
N TYR A 28 10.19 1.03 2.47
CA TYR A 28 9.17 1.04 3.52
C TYR A 28 8.21 -0.15 3.41
N SER A 29 7.69 -0.59 4.55
CA SER A 29 6.54 -1.48 4.60
C SER A 29 5.25 -0.66 4.59
N ILE A 30 4.28 -1.03 3.75
CA ILE A 30 3.14 -0.15 3.43
C ILE A 30 1.83 -0.77 3.90
N ALA A 31 1.10 -0.09 4.78
CA ALA A 31 -0.27 -0.42 5.13
C ALA A 31 -1.26 0.40 4.27
N VAL A 32 -1.95 -0.28 3.36
CA VAL A 32 -2.94 0.33 2.45
C VAL A 32 -4.31 0.34 3.13
N HIS A 33 -4.80 1.54 3.49
CA HIS A 33 -6.12 1.72 4.09
C HIS A 33 -7.16 2.20 3.06
N TYR A 34 -8.35 1.60 3.09
CA TYR A 34 -9.48 1.92 2.20
C TYR A 34 -10.82 1.68 2.89
N ARG A 35 -11.90 2.26 2.32
CA ARG A 35 -13.30 2.01 2.74
C ARG A 35 -13.99 1.05 1.76
N ASP A 36 -14.34 1.52 0.57
CA ASP A 36 -15.16 0.77 -0.40
C ASP A 36 -14.36 0.23 -1.62
N SER A 37 -13.02 0.25 -1.55
CA SER A 37 -12.14 -0.03 -2.71
C SER A 37 -11.21 -1.22 -2.46
N ARG A 38 -11.83 -2.37 -2.13
CA ARG A 38 -11.11 -3.60 -1.77
C ARG A 38 -10.27 -4.14 -2.93
N GLN A 39 -10.87 -4.26 -4.11
CA GLN A 39 -10.20 -4.84 -5.27
C GLN A 39 -9.01 -3.98 -5.68
N GLU A 40 -9.17 -2.66 -5.71
CA GLU A 40 -8.09 -1.76 -6.05
C GLU A 40 -6.99 -1.76 -4.97
N ALA A 41 -7.35 -1.91 -3.69
CA ALA A 41 -6.36 -2.10 -2.62
C ALA A 41 -5.56 -3.41 -2.79
N GLU A 42 -6.22 -4.50 -3.19
CA GLU A 42 -5.57 -5.78 -3.51
C GLU A 42 -4.59 -5.65 -4.68
N GLU A 43 -4.95 -4.88 -5.72
CA GLU A 43 -4.05 -4.56 -6.83
C GLU A 43 -2.82 -3.76 -6.37
N VAL A 44 -2.97 -2.81 -5.44
CA VAL A 44 -1.83 -2.08 -4.88
C VAL A 44 -0.91 -3.01 -4.09
N VAL A 45 -1.49 -3.87 -3.23
CA VAL A 45 -0.72 -4.84 -2.43
C VAL A 45 0.05 -5.80 -3.33
N SER A 46 -0.62 -6.36 -4.35
CA SER A 46 0.01 -7.26 -5.32
C SER A 46 1.14 -6.57 -6.09
N ALA A 47 0.94 -5.32 -6.52
CA ALA A 47 1.97 -4.56 -7.21
C ALA A 47 3.20 -4.28 -6.32
N ILE A 48 2.99 -4.03 -5.03
CA ILE A 48 4.08 -3.84 -4.07
C ILE A 48 4.84 -5.15 -3.85
N ASP A 49 4.13 -6.26 -3.67
CA ASP A 49 4.71 -7.59 -3.46
C ASP A 49 5.55 -8.04 -4.67
N ALA A 50 5.00 -7.88 -5.88
CA ALA A 50 5.71 -8.16 -7.13
C ALA A 50 6.98 -7.33 -7.33
N SER A 51 7.09 -6.17 -6.66
CA SER A 51 8.29 -5.33 -6.67
C SER A 51 9.29 -5.66 -5.56
N GLY A 52 9.05 -6.73 -4.77
CA GLY A 52 9.87 -7.12 -3.63
C GLY A 52 9.66 -6.27 -2.38
N GLY A 53 8.59 -5.46 -2.36
CA GLY A 53 8.19 -4.66 -1.21
C GLY A 53 7.47 -5.49 -0.14
N LYS A 54 7.06 -4.82 0.96
CA LYS A 54 6.38 -5.46 2.09
C LYS A 54 5.02 -4.82 2.35
N PRO A 55 3.95 -5.29 1.70
CA PRO A 55 2.64 -4.68 1.83
C PRO A 55 1.79 -5.32 2.94
N PHE A 56 0.91 -4.52 3.53
CA PHE A 56 -0.17 -4.93 4.41
C PHE A 56 -1.45 -4.26 3.93
N ARG A 57 -2.56 -5.00 3.99
CA ARG A 57 -3.89 -4.46 3.70
C ARG A 57 -4.62 -4.18 5.01
N LEU A 58 -5.23 -3.00 5.14
CA LEU A 58 -6.08 -2.67 6.28
C LEU A 58 -7.44 -2.15 5.81
N MET A 59 -8.51 -2.80 6.24
CA MET A 59 -9.88 -2.35 6.06
C MET A 59 -10.45 -1.99 7.42
N LEU A 60 -11.03 -0.79 7.56
CA LEU A 60 -11.87 -0.45 8.70
C LEU A 60 -13.32 -0.69 8.30
N THR A 61 -14.03 -1.52 9.08
CA THR A 61 -15.48 -1.77 8.99
C THR A 61 -16.29 -0.50 9.21
#